data_AF-A0A2M7A428-F1
#
_entry.id   AF-A0A2M7A428-F1
#
_cell.length_a   1.000
_cell.length_b   1.000
_cell.length_c   1.000
_cell.angle_alpha   90.00
_cell.angle_beta   90.00
_cell.angle_gamma   90.00
#
_symmetry.space_group_name_H-M   'P 1'
#
loop_
_entity.id
_entity.type
_entity.pdbx_description
1 polymer ?
#
loop_
_entity_poly.entity_id
_entity_poly.type
_entity_poly.pdbx_seq_one_letter_code
_entity_poly.pdbx_strand_id
1 'polypeptide(L)'
;MRRYEILGTGYLPRGVVFYLLLLTGYNIIIRRFLPRAGLRREEILVVFCALLAMNTIPAQDFAQHFYLNLTAMVQYTGPDSQIEHLNIPEQFRLGMLPGTRQSDPAVKWIYTGLPDGASIPYRAWLLPYLIWTPYIFLLYWLLLWCAALISFRWEEHERLLFPLVQIPLETAEKPEGELSEVLRNKTMWTTFALITALYTLIFLRAYYPFLPEIKISKTTEQLFSEGPLPNLQLHVARVPPRDDRHRVPAHHRSRLQPLVLLLPPPL
;
A
#
# COMPACT_ATOMS: atom_id res chain seq x y z
N MET A 1 -2.07 8.17 -12.08
CA MET A 1 -1.62 7.34 -10.93
C MET A 1 -2.85 6.81 -10.20
N ARG A 2 -3.12 5.49 -10.25
CA ARG A 2 -4.10 4.88 -9.33
C ARG A 2 -3.46 4.92 -7.94
N ARG A 3 -3.99 5.73 -7.03
CA ARG A 3 -3.63 5.64 -5.60
C ARG A 3 -4.24 4.35 -5.07
N TYR A 4 -3.44 3.31 -4.98
CA TYR A 4 -3.78 2.14 -4.16
C TYR A 4 -3.84 2.64 -2.72
N GLU A 5 -5.03 2.62 -2.12
CA GLU A 5 -5.14 2.84 -0.69
C GLU A 5 -4.49 1.65 0.01
N ILE A 6 -3.35 1.92 0.64
CA ILE A 6 -2.59 0.95 1.40
C ILE A 6 -3.50 0.49 2.56
N LEU A 7 -3.93 -0.77 2.55
CA LEU A 7 -4.91 -1.32 3.51
C LEU A 7 -4.44 -1.22 4.97
N GLY A 8 -3.13 -1.13 5.18
CA GLY A 8 -2.50 -0.92 6.49
C GLY A 8 -2.39 0.53 6.95
N THR A 9 -2.73 1.53 6.13
CA THR A 9 -2.64 2.95 6.53
C THR A 9 -3.85 3.39 7.36
N GLY A 10 -3.58 4.02 8.50
CA GLY A 10 -4.59 4.49 9.46
C GLY A 10 -4.20 4.12 10.90
N TYR A 11 -4.66 4.90 11.89
CA TYR A 11 -4.36 4.65 13.31
C TYR A 11 -4.93 3.31 13.82
N LEU A 12 -6.04 2.85 13.20
CA LEU A 12 -6.60 1.52 13.35
C LEU A 12 -6.50 0.85 11.96
N PRO A 13 -5.68 -0.19 11.78
CA PRO A 13 -5.48 -0.75 10.45
C PRO A 13 -6.79 -1.29 9.88
N ARG A 14 -7.25 -0.71 8.76
CA ARG A 14 -8.57 -0.99 8.18
C ARG A 14 -8.79 -2.48 7.90
N GLY A 15 -7.74 -3.16 7.42
CA GLY A 15 -7.77 -4.61 7.21
C GLY A 15 -8.06 -5.40 8.49
N VAL A 16 -7.44 -5.02 9.62
CA VAL A 16 -7.62 -5.73 10.89
C VAL A 16 -9.05 -5.60 11.41
N VAL A 17 -9.65 -4.42 11.30
CA VAL A 17 -11.06 -4.19 11.68
C VAL A 17 -12.00 -5.04 10.86
N PHE A 18 -11.76 -5.12 9.55
CA PHE A 18 -12.56 -5.94 8.65
C PHE A 18 -12.50 -7.42 9.04
N TYR A 19 -11.30 -7.96 9.29
CA TYR A 19 -11.14 -9.34 9.73
C TYR A 19 -11.74 -9.59 11.12
N LEU A 20 -11.64 -8.63 12.04
CA LEU A 20 -12.29 -8.71 13.34
C LEU A 20 -13.82 -8.77 13.20
N LEU A 21 -14.40 -7.93 12.33
CA LEU A 21 -15.84 -7.91 12.07
C LEU A 21 -16.31 -9.24 11.46
N LEU A 22 -15.55 -9.80 10.51
CA LEU A 22 -15.81 -11.13 9.95
C LEU A 22 -15.71 -12.23 11.01
N LEU A 23 -14.68 -12.20 11.85
CA LEU A 23 -14.47 -13.18 12.92
C LEU A 23 -15.61 -13.16 13.93
N THR A 24 -16.02 -11.96 14.37
CA THR A 24 -17.13 -11.81 15.32
C THR A 24 -18.46 -12.24 14.69
N GLY A 25 -18.71 -11.85 13.43
CA GLY A 25 -19.91 -12.31 12.69
C GLY A 25 -19.95 -13.83 12.54
N TYR A 26 -18.83 -14.45 12.16
CA TYR A 26 -18.69 -15.90 12.07
C TYR A 26 -18.90 -16.58 13.43
N ASN A 27 -18.34 -16.03 14.50
CA ASN A 27 -18.51 -16.56 15.86
C ASN A 27 -19.96 -16.53 16.34
N ILE A 28 -20.71 -15.46 16.02
CA ILE A 28 -22.15 -15.36 16.32
C ILE A 28 -22.92 -16.45 15.58
N ILE A 29 -22.62 -16.67 14.30
CA ILE A 29 -23.23 -17.73 13.49
C ILE A 29 -22.93 -19.10 14.10
N ILE A 30 -21.67 -19.39 14.44
CA ILE A 30 -21.31 -20.66 15.10
C ILE A 30 -22.08 -20.83 16.40
N ARG A 31 -22.10 -19.82 17.28
CA ARG A 31 -22.79 -19.93 18.57
C ARG A 31 -24.29 -20.15 18.42
N ARG A 32 -24.89 -19.66 17.33
CA ARG A 32 -26.31 -19.89 17.02
C ARG A 32 -26.62 -21.35 16.68
N PHE A 33 -25.70 -22.06 16.00
CA PHE A 33 -25.90 -23.45 15.56
C PHE A 33 -25.20 -24.48 16.46
N LEU A 34 -24.03 -24.16 17.01
CA LEU A 34 -23.19 -24.97 17.88
C LEU A 34 -22.69 -24.11 19.07
N PRO A 35 -23.50 -23.91 20.12
CA PRO A 35 -23.17 -23.00 21.22
C PRO A 35 -21.89 -23.39 21.99
N ARG A 36 -21.47 -24.66 21.93
CA ARG A 36 -20.24 -25.16 22.56
C ARG A 36 -18.96 -24.93 21.75
N ALA A 37 -19.07 -24.61 20.45
CA ALA A 37 -17.93 -24.43 19.55
C ALA A 37 -17.53 -22.96 19.32
N GLY A 38 -18.22 -22.02 19.96
CA GLY A 38 -17.95 -20.59 19.80
C GLY A 38 -16.69 -20.14 20.52
N LEU A 39 -15.92 -19.28 19.86
CA LEU A 39 -14.75 -18.59 20.42
C LEU A 39 -15.14 -17.75 21.63
N ARG A 40 -14.28 -17.74 22.64
CA ARG A 40 -14.37 -16.90 23.83
C ARG A 40 -13.85 -15.48 23.54
N ARG A 41 -14.17 -14.56 24.45
CA ARG A 41 -13.73 -13.16 24.36
C ARG A 41 -12.21 -13.05 24.27
N GLU A 42 -11.51 -13.82 25.11
CA GLU A 42 -10.05 -13.80 25.19
C GLU A 42 -9.44 -14.29 23.88
N GLU A 43 -10.02 -15.32 23.25
CA GLU A 43 -9.56 -15.87 21.98
C GLU A 43 -9.72 -14.86 20.84
N ILE A 44 -10.83 -14.13 20.79
CA ILE A 44 -11.05 -13.06 19.80
C ILE A 44 -10.03 -11.94 19.99
N LEU A 45 -9.78 -11.51 21.23
CA LEU A 45 -8.81 -10.46 21.52
C LEU A 45 -7.37 -10.89 21.20
N VAL A 46 -7.01 -12.15 21.45
CA VAL A 46 -5.70 -12.70 21.06
C VAL A 46 -5.55 -12.69 19.53
N VAL A 47 -6.58 -13.11 18.79
CA VAL A 47 -6.56 -13.06 17.32
C VAL A 47 -6.47 -11.61 16.84
N PHE A 48 -7.17 -10.67 17.47
CA PHE A 48 -7.06 -9.25 17.16
C PHE A 48 -5.63 -8.72 17.36
N CYS A 49 -4.99 -9.03 18.49
CA CYS A 49 -3.59 -8.67 18.75
C CYS A 49 -2.63 -9.30 17.72
N ALA A 50 -2.85 -10.56 17.36
CA ALA A 50 -2.05 -11.24 16.34
C ALA A 50 -2.21 -10.58 14.96
N LEU A 51 -3.44 -10.20 14.58
CA LEU A 51 -3.72 -9.49 13.33
C LEU A 51 -3.06 -8.11 13.30
N LEU A 52 -3.08 -7.37 14.41
CA LEU A 52 -2.38 -6.08 14.51
C LEU A 52 -0.87 -6.24 14.29
N ALA A 53 -0.26 -7.22 14.95
CA ALA A 53 1.17 -7.51 14.84
C ALA A 53 1.55 -7.98 13.43
N MET A 54 0.75 -8.86 12.82
CA MET A 54 0.98 -9.36 11.46
C MET A 54 0.80 -8.28 10.39
N ASN A 55 -0.15 -7.37 10.58
CA ASN A 55 -0.48 -6.36 9.58
C ASN A 55 0.56 -5.22 9.52
N THR A 56 1.33 -4.96 10.58
CA THR A 56 2.09 -3.70 10.71
C THR A 56 3.12 -3.47 9.60
N ILE A 57 3.83 -4.52 9.16
CA ILE A 57 4.94 -4.40 8.19
C ILE A 57 4.49 -4.69 6.76
N PRO A 58 3.82 -5.82 6.45
CA PRO A 58 3.45 -6.16 5.08
C PRO A 58 2.41 -5.20 4.51
N ALA A 59 1.48 -4.73 5.36
CA ALA A 59 0.39 -3.89 4.90
C ALA A 59 0.80 -2.45 4.61
N GLN A 60 2.07 -2.07 4.78
CA GLN A 60 2.63 -0.78 4.36
C GLN A 60 3.35 -0.87 3.00
N ASP A 61 3.30 -2.03 2.34
CA ASP A 61 4.05 -2.32 1.11
C ASP A 61 5.54 -1.94 1.25
N PHE A 62 6.07 -2.02 2.48
CA PHE A 62 7.36 -1.46 2.82
C PHE A 62 8.48 -2.11 2.00
N ALA A 63 8.51 -3.45 1.95
CA ALA A 63 9.50 -4.16 1.16
C ALA A 63 9.42 -3.77 -0.33
N GLN A 64 8.21 -3.71 -0.89
CA GLN A 64 8.02 -3.30 -2.28
C GLN A 64 8.57 -1.90 -2.52
N HIS A 65 8.11 -0.90 -1.75
CA HIS A 65 8.53 0.49 -1.95
C HIS A 65 10.02 0.67 -1.70
N PHE A 66 10.56 0.07 -0.63
CA PHE A 66 11.96 0.19 -0.28
C PHE A 66 12.87 -0.40 -1.37
N TYR A 67 12.63 -1.66 -1.77
CA TYR A 67 13.48 -2.33 -2.75
C TYR A 67 13.30 -1.78 -4.18
N LEU A 68 12.08 -1.36 -4.59
CA LEU A 68 11.89 -0.64 -5.86
C LEU A 68 12.54 0.74 -5.86
N ASN A 69 12.56 1.44 -4.72
CA ASN A 69 13.22 2.73 -4.64
C ASN A 69 14.74 2.60 -4.76
N LEU A 70 15.35 1.51 -4.24
CA LEU A 70 16.77 1.23 -4.46
C LEU A 70 17.10 1.10 -5.95
N THR A 71 16.26 0.41 -6.73
CA THR A 71 16.47 0.29 -8.18
C THR A 71 16.13 1.57 -8.91
N ALA A 72 15.15 2.35 -8.43
CA ALA A 72 14.78 3.62 -9.00
C ALA A 72 15.92 4.63 -8.90
N MET A 73 16.65 4.64 -7.77
CA MET A 73 17.84 5.47 -7.63
C MET A 73 18.82 5.22 -8.78
N VAL A 74 19.18 3.97 -9.06
CA VAL A 74 20.10 3.60 -10.15
C VAL A 74 19.51 3.88 -11.53
N GLN A 75 18.21 3.61 -11.71
CA GLN A 75 17.51 3.83 -12.97
C GLN A 75 17.47 5.32 -13.35
N TYR A 76 17.34 6.21 -12.38
CA TYR A 76 17.19 7.65 -12.62
C TYR A 76 18.48 8.47 -12.39
N THR A 77 19.60 7.86 -12.00
CA THR A 77 20.91 8.54 -11.82
C THR A 77 22.03 8.02 -12.72
N GLY A 78 21.74 7.16 -13.70
CA GLY A 78 22.73 6.66 -14.66
C GLY A 78 23.29 7.74 -15.61
N PRO A 79 24.33 7.40 -16.40
CA PRO A 79 25.06 8.37 -17.25
C PRO A 79 24.20 9.06 -18.33
N ASP A 80 23.06 8.48 -18.71
CA ASP A 80 22.11 9.12 -19.64
C ASP A 80 20.97 9.88 -18.92
N SER A 81 21.03 9.98 -17.58
CA SER A 81 19.97 10.58 -16.78
C SER A 81 20.15 12.09 -16.62
N GLN A 82 19.05 12.84 -16.64
CA GLN A 82 19.06 14.29 -16.39
C GLN A 82 19.43 14.68 -14.94
N ILE A 83 19.70 13.68 -14.08
CA ILE A 83 19.93 13.80 -12.64
C ILE A 83 21.37 13.34 -12.28
N GLU A 84 22.31 13.46 -13.23
CA GLU A 84 23.73 13.10 -13.07
C GLU A 84 24.43 13.73 -11.84
N HIS A 85 23.92 14.84 -11.34
CA HIS A 85 24.52 15.61 -10.24
C HIS A 85 24.31 14.99 -8.85
N LEU A 86 23.47 13.95 -8.72
CA LEU A 86 23.42 13.14 -7.51
C LEU A 86 24.61 12.16 -7.50
N ASN A 87 25.77 12.66 -7.06
CA ASN A 87 26.93 11.84 -6.73
C ASN A 87 26.54 10.85 -5.62
N ILE A 88 26.10 9.64 -6.01
CA ILE A 88 25.90 8.54 -5.06
C ILE A 88 27.28 8.22 -4.47
N PRO A 89 27.47 8.37 -3.14
CA PRO A 89 28.74 8.06 -2.51
C PRO A 89 29.16 6.62 -2.83
N GLU A 90 30.45 6.39 -3.07
CA GLU A 90 30.98 5.09 -3.52
C GLU A 90 30.59 3.93 -2.58
N GLN A 91 30.50 4.20 -1.29
CA GLN A 91 30.02 3.28 -0.25
C GLN A 91 28.60 2.72 -0.50
N PHE A 92 27.70 3.49 -1.13
CA PHE A 92 26.37 3.00 -1.50
C PHE A 92 26.40 2.16 -2.79
N ARG A 93 27.39 2.39 -3.66
CA ARG A 93 27.59 1.60 -4.89
C ARG A 93 28.16 0.22 -4.58
N LEU A 94 28.95 0.08 -3.52
CA LEU A 94 29.44 -1.20 -3.04
C LEU A 94 28.39 -1.92 -2.17
N GLY A 95 27.55 -2.73 -2.81
CA GLY A 95 26.80 -3.80 -2.15
C GLY A 95 25.50 -3.44 -1.45
N MET A 96 25.21 -2.15 -1.26
CA MET A 96 23.90 -1.68 -0.76
C MET A 96 22.83 -1.63 -1.86
N LEU A 97 23.24 -1.60 -3.13
CA LEU A 97 22.36 -1.57 -4.29
C LEU A 97 22.45 -2.89 -5.06
N PRO A 98 21.37 -3.35 -5.70
CA PRO A 98 21.36 -4.58 -6.49
C PRO A 98 22.12 -4.44 -7.83
N GLY A 99 22.50 -3.22 -8.19
CA GLY A 99 23.29 -2.89 -9.37
C GLY A 99 23.80 -1.46 -9.28
N THR A 100 24.79 -1.12 -10.09
CA THR A 100 25.35 0.24 -10.15
C THR A 100 25.07 0.92 -11.48
N ARG A 101 24.67 0.14 -12.50
CA ARG A 101 24.37 0.63 -13.84
C ARG A 101 22.93 0.31 -14.22
N GLN A 102 22.33 1.17 -15.04
CA GLN A 102 21.00 0.92 -15.62
C GLN A 102 20.97 -0.34 -16.49
N SER A 103 22.10 -0.73 -17.08
CA SER A 103 22.22 -1.94 -17.89
C SER A 103 22.27 -3.23 -17.07
N ASP A 104 22.44 -3.14 -15.74
CA ASP A 104 22.50 -4.31 -14.88
C ASP A 104 21.16 -5.07 -14.92
N PRO A 105 21.15 -6.39 -15.16
CA PRO A 105 19.93 -7.18 -15.27
C PRO A 105 18.98 -7.03 -14.08
N ALA A 106 19.53 -6.89 -12.87
CA ALA A 106 18.75 -6.75 -11.63
C ALA A 106 17.97 -5.43 -11.55
N VAL A 107 18.45 -4.37 -12.20
CA VAL A 107 17.78 -3.06 -12.25
C VAL A 107 16.89 -2.99 -13.49
N LYS A 108 17.42 -3.35 -14.67
CA LYS A 108 16.71 -3.25 -15.94
C LYS A 108 15.44 -4.09 -16.00
N TRP A 109 15.50 -5.35 -15.55
CA TRP A 109 14.37 -6.28 -15.70
C TRP A 109 13.19 -5.97 -14.77
N ILE A 110 13.40 -5.19 -13.70
CA ILE A 110 12.30 -4.68 -12.86
C ILE A 110 11.39 -3.74 -13.65
N TYR A 111 11.96 -2.93 -14.56
CA TYR A 111 11.20 -1.96 -15.35
C TYR A 111 10.79 -2.48 -16.72
N THR A 112 11.58 -3.36 -17.32
CA THR A 112 11.37 -3.85 -18.70
C THR A 112 10.71 -5.23 -18.77
N GLY A 113 10.58 -5.93 -17.64
CA GLY A 113 10.13 -7.31 -17.59
C GLY A 113 11.28 -8.31 -17.74
N LEU A 114 11.06 -9.53 -17.26
CA LEU A 114 12.03 -10.62 -17.37
C LEU A 114 12.02 -11.17 -18.81
N PRO A 115 13.16 -11.30 -19.48
CA PRO A 115 13.22 -11.93 -20.81
C PRO A 115 12.79 -13.40 -20.77
N ASP A 116 12.19 -13.88 -21.85
CA ASP A 116 11.77 -15.28 -21.97
C ASP A 116 12.97 -16.24 -21.78
N GLY A 117 12.84 -17.18 -20.84
CA GLY A 117 13.88 -18.16 -20.52
C GLY A 117 15.01 -17.65 -19.62
N ALA A 118 15.02 -16.37 -19.23
CA ALA A 118 16.00 -15.84 -18.28
C ALA A 118 15.63 -16.17 -16.82
N SER A 119 16.63 -16.45 -15.99
CA SER A 119 16.45 -16.62 -14.55
C SER A 119 16.56 -15.28 -13.80
N ILE A 120 15.76 -15.09 -12.75
CA ILE A 120 15.85 -13.90 -11.88
C ILE A 120 17.26 -13.80 -11.27
N PRO A 121 17.92 -12.63 -11.31
CA PRO A 121 19.30 -12.46 -10.88
C PRO A 121 19.41 -12.34 -9.34
N TYR A 122 19.02 -13.38 -8.60
CA TYR A 122 19.00 -13.39 -7.12
C TYR A 122 20.35 -13.08 -6.49
N ARG A 123 21.46 -13.45 -7.15
CA ARG A 123 22.83 -13.18 -6.65
C ARG A 123 23.09 -11.69 -6.45
N ALA A 124 22.55 -10.85 -7.32
CA ALA A 124 22.71 -9.40 -7.24
C ALA A 124 21.97 -8.80 -6.02
N TRP A 125 20.93 -9.48 -5.53
CA TRP A 125 20.11 -9.05 -4.40
C TRP A 125 20.60 -9.57 -3.05
N LEU A 126 21.46 -10.60 -3.03
CA LEU A 126 21.89 -11.24 -1.79
C LEU A 126 22.57 -10.25 -0.83
N LEU A 127 23.47 -9.41 -1.35
CA LEU A 127 24.21 -8.44 -0.54
C LEU A 127 23.31 -7.29 -0.05
N PRO A 128 22.45 -6.68 -0.91
CA PRO A 128 21.42 -5.76 -0.43
C PRO A 128 20.53 -6.35 0.67
N TYR A 129 20.07 -7.60 0.52
CA TYR A 129 19.27 -8.24 1.55
C TYR A 129 20.04 -8.44 2.87
N LEU A 130 21.31 -8.83 2.80
CA LEU A 130 22.15 -9.04 3.99
C LEU A 130 22.49 -7.74 4.72
N ILE A 131 22.55 -6.60 4.03
CA ILE A 131 22.82 -5.31 4.65
C ILE A 131 21.53 -4.69 5.18
N TRP A 132 20.49 -4.62 4.35
CA TRP A 132 19.28 -3.88 4.67
C TRP A 132 18.36 -4.65 5.63
N THR A 133 18.25 -5.97 5.51
CA THR A 133 17.32 -6.73 6.37
C THR A 133 17.69 -6.63 7.86
N PRO A 134 18.97 -6.81 8.28
CA PRO A 134 19.35 -6.62 9.67
C PRO A 134 19.21 -5.17 10.13
N TYR A 135 19.56 -4.19 9.28
CA TYR A 135 19.40 -2.78 9.61
C TYR A 135 17.93 -2.43 9.88
N ILE A 136 17.03 -2.81 8.98
CA ILE A 136 15.59 -2.58 9.09
C ILE A 136 15.04 -3.30 10.32
N PHE A 137 15.46 -4.54 10.54
CA PHE A 137 15.07 -5.31 11.72
C PHE A 137 15.49 -4.61 13.02
N LEU A 138 16.75 -4.16 13.13
CA LEU A 138 17.25 -3.42 14.29
C LEU A 138 16.54 -2.09 14.49
N LEU A 139 16.20 -1.40 13.40
CA LEU A 139 15.43 -0.16 13.46
C LEU A 139 14.03 -0.40 14.02
N TYR A 140 13.30 -1.40 13.53
CA TYR A 140 11.99 -1.76 14.09
C TYR A 140 12.11 -2.25 15.53
N TRP A 141 13.16 -2.99 15.86
CA TRP A 141 13.44 -3.41 17.23
C TRP A 141 13.63 -2.20 18.14
N LEU A 142 14.46 -1.23 17.76
CA LEU A 142 14.62 0.02 18.51
C LEU A 142 13.28 0.76 18.69
N LEU A 143 12.48 0.87 17.62
CA LEU A 143 11.17 1.52 17.69
C LEU A 143 10.21 0.80 18.66
N LEU A 144 10.23 -0.54 18.69
CA LEU A 144 9.45 -1.33 19.67
C LEU A 144 9.90 -1.06 21.10
N TRP A 145 11.22 -0.96 21.35
CA TRP A 145 11.75 -0.60 22.66
C TRP A 145 11.35 0.81 23.08
N CYS A 146 11.47 1.79 22.18
CA CYS A 146 11.01 3.15 22.42
C CYS A 146 9.50 3.19 22.73
N ALA A 147 8.70 2.47 21.95
CA ALA A 147 7.26 2.38 22.18
C ALA A 147 6.94 1.76 23.56
N ALA A 148 7.64 0.70 23.97
CA ALA A 148 7.46 0.06 25.27
C ALA A 148 7.87 0.98 26.45
N LEU A 149 8.95 1.74 26.31
CA LEU A 149 9.39 2.70 27.33
C LEU A 149 8.39 3.86 27.48
N ILE A 150 7.87 4.36 26.35
CA ILE A 150 6.92 5.47 26.34
C ILE A 150 5.53 5.00 26.81
N SER A 151 5.10 3.79 26.44
CA SER A 151 3.79 3.26 26.85
C SER A 151 3.64 3.17 28.36
N PHE A 152 4.71 2.77 29.06
CA PHE A 152 4.74 2.74 30.52
C PHE A 152 4.48 4.13 31.13
N ARG A 153 5.10 5.18 30.56
CA ARG A 153 4.91 6.55 31.01
C ARG A 153 3.48 7.06 30.74
N TRP A 154 2.95 6.79 29.55
CA TRP A 154 1.61 7.21 29.15
C TRP A 154 0.50 6.56 29.98
N GLU A 155 0.68 5.29 30.35
CA GLU A 155 -0.30 4.57 31.17
C GLU A 155 -0.28 5.05 32.62
N GLU A 156 0.90 5.10 33.26
CA GLU A 156 0.98 5.40 34.69
C GLU A 156 0.83 6.89 35.03
N HIS A 157 1.44 7.78 34.25
CA HIS A 157 1.56 9.20 34.62
C HIS A 157 0.58 10.10 33.87
N GLU A 158 0.29 9.81 32.60
CA GLU A 158 -0.57 10.65 31.76
C GLU A 158 -2.00 10.11 31.62
N ARG A 159 -2.25 8.87 32.08
CA ARG A 159 -3.55 8.17 31.98
C ARG A 159 -4.17 8.31 30.59
N LEU A 160 -3.34 8.08 29.58
CA LEU A 160 -3.76 8.25 28.20
C LEU A 160 -4.92 7.30 27.89
N LEU A 161 -6.02 7.85 27.40
CA LEU A 161 -7.14 7.04 26.94
C LEU A 161 -6.71 6.33 25.65
N PHE A 162 -7.00 5.03 25.54
CA PHE A 162 -6.76 4.23 24.34
C PHE A 162 -8.08 3.98 23.57
N PRO A 163 -8.67 5.01 22.92
CA PRO A 163 -9.98 4.89 22.28
C PRO A 163 -9.99 3.85 21.15
N LEU A 164 -8.84 3.62 20.51
CA LEU A 164 -8.71 2.62 19.45
C LEU A 164 -8.86 1.18 19.96
N VAL A 165 -8.58 0.93 21.24
CA VAL A 165 -8.72 -0.38 21.88
C VAL A 165 -10.16 -0.58 22.39
N GLN A 166 -10.94 0.48 22.57
CA GLN A 166 -12.34 0.37 23.01
C GLN A 166 -13.20 -0.36 21.98
N ILE A 167 -13.02 -0.08 20.69
CA ILE A 167 -13.79 -0.71 19.61
C ILE A 167 -13.69 -2.25 19.63
N PRO A 168 -12.48 -2.87 19.62
CA PRO A 168 -12.35 -4.32 19.69
C PRO A 168 -12.79 -4.88 21.04
N LEU A 169 -12.61 -4.14 22.14
CA LEU A 169 -13.08 -4.55 23.46
C LEU A 169 -14.62 -4.64 23.52
N GLU A 170 -15.32 -3.58 23.10
CA GLU A 170 -16.78 -3.52 23.04
C GLU A 170 -17.35 -4.57 22.06
N THR A 171 -16.65 -4.80 20.95
CA THR A 171 -17.04 -5.83 19.97
C THR A 171 -16.92 -7.25 20.54
N ALA A 172 -15.98 -7.48 21.47
CA ALA A 172 -15.76 -8.76 22.13
C ALA A 172 -16.44 -8.89 23.51
N GLU A 173 -17.10 -7.84 24.01
CA GLU A 173 -17.49 -7.70 25.41
C GLU A 173 -18.60 -8.65 25.86
N LYS A 174 -19.48 -9.06 24.95
CA LYS A 174 -20.64 -9.89 25.31
C LYS A 174 -20.33 -11.39 25.27
N PRO A 175 -20.39 -12.09 26.42
CA PRO A 175 -20.63 -13.53 26.39
C PRO A 175 -22.06 -13.75 25.88
N GLU A 176 -22.34 -14.91 25.25
CA GLU A 176 -23.70 -15.37 24.87
C GLU A 176 -24.22 -15.06 23.46
N GLY A 177 -23.36 -14.90 22.45
CA GLY A 177 -23.81 -14.93 21.04
C GLY A 177 -24.77 -13.80 20.65
N GLU A 178 -24.91 -12.79 21.50
CA GLU A 178 -25.58 -11.54 21.20
C GLU A 178 -24.66 -10.59 20.46
N LEU A 179 -25.26 -9.73 19.63
CA LEU A 179 -24.54 -8.61 19.02
C LEU A 179 -24.11 -7.61 20.11
N SER A 180 -22.86 -7.14 20.02
CA SER A 180 -22.40 -6.01 20.82
C SER A 180 -23.25 -4.77 20.54
N GLU A 181 -23.26 -3.80 21.46
CA GLU A 181 -24.06 -2.58 21.29
C GLU A 181 -23.68 -1.80 20.03
N VAL A 182 -22.38 -1.78 19.71
CA VAL A 182 -21.83 -1.23 18.46
C VAL A 182 -22.42 -1.93 17.24
N LEU A 183 -22.44 -3.26 17.22
CA LEU A 183 -22.97 -4.05 16.10
C LEU A 183 -24.50 -4.03 16.02
N ARG A 184 -25.21 -3.63 17.08
CA ARG A 184 -26.67 -3.46 17.07
C ARG A 184 -27.10 -2.06 16.61
N ASN A 185 -26.18 -1.09 16.62
CA ASN A 185 -26.51 0.30 16.31
C ASN A 185 -26.86 0.49 14.83
N LYS A 186 -28.14 0.76 14.55
CA LYS A 186 -28.65 0.98 13.19
C LYS A 186 -27.99 2.16 12.49
N THR A 187 -27.70 3.25 13.22
CA THR A 187 -27.07 4.46 12.66
C THR A 187 -25.64 4.20 12.21
N MET A 188 -24.91 3.34 12.94
CA MET A 188 -23.57 2.90 12.56
C MET A 188 -23.62 2.14 11.23
N TRP A 189 -24.53 1.18 11.09
CA TRP A 189 -24.68 0.39 9.86
C TRP A 189 -25.22 1.20 8.68
N THR A 190 -26.13 2.15 8.88
CA THR A 190 -26.59 3.01 7.78
C THR A 190 -25.45 3.88 7.24
N THR A 191 -24.62 4.42 8.13
CA THR A 191 -23.46 5.24 7.75
C THR A 191 -22.39 4.38 7.08
N PHE A 192 -22.11 3.21 7.63
CA PHE A 192 -21.21 2.22 7.03
C PHE A 192 -21.69 1.83 5.62
N ALA A 193 -22.95 1.40 5.48
CA ALA A 193 -23.50 1.01 4.19
C ALA A 193 -23.47 2.15 3.16
N LEU A 194 -23.77 3.37 3.58
CA LEU A 194 -23.71 4.56 2.71
C LEU A 194 -22.28 4.82 2.21
N ILE A 195 -21.30 4.85 3.13
CA ILE A 195 -19.90 5.09 2.79
C ILE A 195 -19.35 3.94 1.94
N THR A 196 -19.60 2.69 2.32
CA THR A 196 -19.19 1.51 1.56
C THR A 196 -19.79 1.50 0.17
N ALA A 197 -21.07 1.87 0.01
CA ALA A 197 -21.69 1.97 -1.32
C ALA A 197 -21.00 3.05 -2.17
N LEU A 198 -20.69 4.22 -1.61
CA LEU A 198 -19.96 5.28 -2.31
C LEU A 198 -18.57 4.83 -2.78
N TYR A 199 -17.78 4.22 -1.90
CA TYR A 199 -16.44 3.73 -2.26
C TYR A 199 -16.51 2.54 -3.22
N THR A 200 -17.52 1.68 -3.10
CA THR A 200 -17.76 0.58 -4.04
C THR A 200 -18.07 1.11 -5.44
N LEU A 201 -18.86 2.18 -5.56
CA LEU A 201 -19.13 2.82 -6.86
C LEU A 201 -17.85 3.42 -7.47
N ILE A 202 -17.00 4.06 -6.65
CA ILE A 202 -15.70 4.58 -7.09
C ILE A 202 -14.81 3.45 -7.59
N PHE A 203 -14.73 2.34 -6.85
CA PHE A 203 -13.94 1.18 -7.24
C PHE A 203 -14.49 0.49 -8.49
N LEU A 204 -15.82 0.31 -8.58
CA LEU A 204 -16.48 -0.35 -9.70
C LEU A 204 -16.29 0.44 -11.00
N ARG A 205 -16.26 1.77 -10.93
CA ARG A 205 -15.91 2.63 -12.07
C ARG A 205 -14.52 2.33 -12.64
N ALA A 206 -13.56 1.90 -11.82
CA ALA A 206 -12.22 1.55 -12.29
C ALA A 206 -12.22 0.35 -13.27
N TYR A 207 -13.28 -0.48 -13.23
CA TYR A 207 -13.54 -1.58 -14.16
C TYR A 207 -14.57 -1.19 -15.22
N TYR A 208 -15.55 -0.37 -14.86
CA TYR A 208 -16.69 0.00 -15.70
C TYR A 208 -16.79 1.52 -15.90
N PRO A 209 -16.21 2.08 -16.97
CA PRO A 209 -16.12 3.52 -17.18
C PRO A 209 -17.47 4.22 -17.48
N PHE A 210 -18.59 3.48 -17.60
CA PHE A 210 -19.93 4.05 -17.81
C PHE A 210 -20.55 4.65 -16.54
N LEU A 211 -19.97 4.40 -15.36
CA LEU A 211 -20.49 4.89 -14.08
C LEU A 211 -20.11 6.37 -13.82
N PRO A 212 -20.99 7.17 -13.18
CA PRO A 212 -20.77 8.59 -12.94
C PRO A 212 -19.56 8.87 -12.03
N GLU A 213 -18.89 9.99 -12.28
CA GLU A 213 -17.69 10.40 -11.56
C GLU A 213 -18.02 11.10 -10.24
N ILE A 214 -17.77 10.42 -9.12
CA ILE A 214 -17.83 11.02 -7.79
C ILE A 214 -16.41 11.41 -7.35
N LYS A 215 -16.08 12.70 -7.43
CA LYS A 215 -14.79 13.23 -6.97
C LYS A 215 -14.84 13.54 -5.48
N ILE A 216 -14.37 12.61 -4.65
CA ILE A 216 -14.30 12.80 -3.18
C ILE A 216 -13.05 13.61 -2.77
N SER A 217 -11.94 13.48 -3.51
CA SER A 217 -10.73 14.27 -3.29
C SER A 217 -10.63 15.42 -4.28
N LYS A 218 -10.54 16.66 -3.79
CA LYS A 218 -10.01 17.77 -4.60
C LYS A 218 -8.49 17.62 -4.62
N THR A 219 -7.89 17.57 -5.81
CA THR A 219 -6.43 17.56 -5.95
C THR A 219 -5.89 18.86 -5.37
N THR A 220 -4.95 18.78 -4.42
CA THR A 220 -4.31 19.95 -3.78
C THR A 220 -3.73 20.93 -4.82
N GLU A 221 -3.30 20.43 -5.99
CA GLU A 221 -2.86 21.24 -7.15
C GLU A 221 -3.94 22.18 -7.71
N GLN A 222 -5.23 21.85 -7.55
CA GLN A 222 -6.33 22.74 -7.93
C GLN A 222 -6.63 23.81 -6.87
N LEU A 223 -6.22 23.58 -5.62
CA LEU A 223 -6.35 24.56 -4.53
C LEU A 223 -5.11 25.47 -4.43
N PHE A 224 -3.94 24.97 -4.81
CA PHE A 224 -2.67 25.68 -4.85
C PHE A 224 -2.08 25.54 -6.26
N SER A 225 -2.68 26.23 -7.23
CA SER A 225 -2.16 26.31 -8.61
C SER A 225 -0.75 26.92 -8.65
N GLU A 226 -0.45 27.75 -7.65
CA GLU A 226 0.87 28.25 -7.33
C GLU A 226 1.26 27.67 -5.97
N GLY A 227 1.91 26.50 -5.96
CA GLY A 227 2.39 25.92 -4.70
C GLY A 227 3.28 26.92 -3.93
N PRO A 228 3.39 26.81 -2.60
CA PRO A 228 4.11 27.79 -1.76
C PRO A 228 5.62 27.90 -2.03
N LEU A 229 6.16 27.04 -2.90
CA LEU A 229 7.58 26.99 -3.29
C LEU A 229 7.70 26.71 -4.80
N PRO A 230 7.65 27.74 -5.68
CA PRO A 230 7.79 27.59 -7.13
C PRO A 230 9.12 26.94 -7.55
N ASN A 231 10.15 27.08 -6.71
CA ASN A 231 11.53 26.72 -7.02
C ASN A 231 11.91 25.28 -6.66
N LEU A 232 11.03 24.55 -5.98
CA LEU A 232 11.22 23.12 -5.65
C LEU A 232 10.38 22.24 -6.59
N GLN A 233 10.25 22.67 -7.85
CA GLN A 233 9.95 21.76 -8.96
C GLN A 233 11.15 20.82 -9.11
N LEU A 234 11.18 19.77 -8.29
CA LEU A 234 11.78 18.51 -8.69
C LEU A 234 11.26 18.27 -10.11
N HIS A 235 12.19 18.27 -11.07
CA HIS A 235 11.93 17.99 -12.47
C HIS A 235 11.39 16.57 -12.59
N VAL A 236 10.15 16.35 -12.17
CA VAL A 236 9.32 15.25 -12.61
C VAL A 236 9.17 15.53 -14.09
N ALA A 237 10.02 14.89 -14.87
CA ALA A 237 10.07 15.01 -16.31
C ALA A 237 8.62 14.98 -16.82
N ARG A 238 8.16 16.11 -17.37
CA ARG A 238 6.99 16.09 -18.23
C ARG A 238 7.38 15.14 -19.35
N VAL A 239 6.90 13.91 -19.30
CA VAL A 239 6.99 12.99 -20.43
C VAL A 239 6.29 13.72 -21.58
N PRO A 240 7.00 14.18 -22.61
CA PRO A 240 6.35 14.85 -23.71
C PRO A 240 5.40 13.85 -24.39
N PRO A 241 4.25 14.30 -24.91
CA PRO A 241 3.40 13.43 -25.70
C PRO A 241 4.23 12.82 -26.83
N ARG A 242 4.15 11.50 -26.97
CA ARG A 242 4.88 10.70 -27.94
C ARG A 242 4.67 11.29 -29.35
N ASP A 243 5.73 11.81 -29.95
CA ASP A 243 5.70 12.35 -31.31
C ASP A 243 5.65 11.17 -32.30
N ASP A 244 4.47 10.91 -32.86
CA ASP A 244 4.23 9.82 -33.81
C ASP A 244 4.72 10.14 -35.24
N ARG A 245 5.57 11.16 -35.43
CA ARG A 245 6.02 11.61 -36.77
C ARG A 245 7.11 10.75 -37.42
N HIS A 246 7.62 9.72 -36.76
CA HIS A 246 8.55 8.77 -37.37
C HIS A 246 7.95 7.36 -37.43
N ARG A 247 6.91 7.21 -38.28
CA ARG A 247 6.53 5.89 -38.79
C ARG A 247 7.49 5.50 -39.93
N VAL A 248 8.22 4.42 -39.69
CA VAL A 248 8.85 3.58 -40.72
C VAL A 248 7.77 3.15 -41.73
N PRO A 249 8.00 3.24 -43.05
CA PRO A 249 7.00 2.86 -44.05
C PRO A 249 6.70 1.36 -43.99
N ALA A 250 5.41 1.05 -43.96
CA ALA A 250 4.88 -0.29 -43.93
C ALA A 250 4.98 -0.95 -45.31
N HIS A 251 5.90 -1.92 -45.45
CA HIS A 251 5.66 -3.06 -46.33
C HIS A 251 5.85 -4.34 -45.52
N HIS A 252 4.89 -5.25 -45.66
CA HIS A 252 4.77 -6.55 -44.98
C HIS A 252 4.22 -6.55 -43.54
N ARG A 253 2.90 -6.30 -43.42
CA ARG A 253 2.08 -6.87 -42.34
C ARG A 253 0.96 -7.72 -42.96
N SER A 254 1.22 -9.01 -43.10
CA SER A 254 0.17 -10.01 -43.18
C SER A 254 -0.05 -10.61 -41.78
N ARG A 255 -1.31 -10.60 -41.35
CA ARG A 255 -1.92 -11.37 -40.25
C ARG A 255 -1.41 -11.07 -38.83
N LEU A 256 -2.19 -10.27 -38.11
CA LEU A 256 -3.02 -10.66 -36.96
C LEU A 256 -3.45 -9.38 -36.22
N GLN A 257 -4.74 -9.02 -36.33
CA GLN A 257 -5.40 -8.06 -35.44
C GLN A 257 -5.79 -8.79 -34.14
N PRO A 258 -5.89 -8.05 -33.01
CA PRO A 258 -7.24 -7.76 -32.54
C PRO A 258 -7.47 -6.28 -32.19
N LEU A 259 -8.64 -5.84 -32.64
CA LEU A 259 -9.53 -4.78 -32.18
C LEU A 259 -9.10 -3.97 -30.93
N VAL A 260 -8.80 -2.68 -31.13
CA VAL A 260 -8.94 -1.65 -30.09
C VAL A 260 -9.87 -0.57 -30.67
N LEU A 261 -10.99 -0.40 -29.98
CA LEU A 261 -12.16 0.40 -30.35
C LEU A 261 -11.84 1.90 -30.32
N LEU A 262 -12.24 2.60 -31.37
CA LEU A 262 -12.13 4.04 -31.59
C LEU A 262 -13.03 4.83 -30.62
N LEU A 263 -12.53 5.94 -30.09
CA LEU A 263 -13.34 7.01 -29.51
C LEU A 263 -12.83 8.37 -30.05
N PRO A 264 -13.71 9.26 -30.54
CA PRO A 264 -13.30 10.52 -31.17
C PRO A 264 -12.95 11.61 -30.12
N PRO A 265 -12.13 12.62 -30.49
CA PRO A 265 -11.71 13.68 -29.58
C PRO A 265 -12.82 14.74 -29.34
N PRO A 266 -12.87 15.37 -28.16
CA PRO A 266 -13.87 16.39 -27.85
C PRO A 266 -13.50 17.75 -28.45
N LEU A 267 -14.53 18.52 -28.82
CA LEU A 267 -14.51 19.97 -29.07
C LEU A 267 -14.37 20.74 -27.76
#